data_AF-A0A914VKJ7-F1
#
_entry.id   AF-A0A914VKJ7-F1
#
_cell.length_a   1.000
_cell.length_b   1.000
_cell.length_c   1.000
_cell.angle_alpha   90.00
_cell.angle_beta   90.00
_cell.angle_gamma   90.00
#
_symmetry.space_group_name_H-M   'P 1'
#
loop_
_entity.id
_entity.type
_entity.pdbx_description
1 polymer ?
#
loop_
_entity_poly.entity_id
_entity_poly.type
_entity_poly.pdbx_seq_one_letter_code
_entity_poly.pdbx_strand_id
1 'polypeptide(L)'
;MDREKQKAIEHHNAALMDSMDPLVVMDNLRAGLLSLVEKEFIKESYTTRRERNRELISILLRKREELEPFEGFVEALKKIDDSHAIMAEAILKTYVCFIAHPKP
;
A
#
# COMPACT_ATOMS: atom_id res chain seq x y z
N MET A 1 -3.21 -11.54 -0.82
CA MET A 1 -3.22 -10.84 0.48
C MET A 1 -4.45 -11.30 1.24
N ASP A 2 -4.36 -11.54 2.56
CA ASP A 2 -5.53 -11.88 3.39
C ASP A 2 -6.51 -10.70 3.52
N ARG A 3 -7.74 -11.00 3.97
CA ARG A 3 -8.86 -10.05 3.99
C ARG A 3 -8.64 -8.93 5.01
N GLU A 4 -8.03 -9.24 6.14
CA GLU A 4 -7.80 -8.33 7.26
C GLU A 4 -6.74 -7.27 6.89
N LYS A 5 -5.68 -7.68 6.19
CA LYS A 5 -4.66 -6.78 5.61
C LYS A 5 -5.26 -5.86 4.55
N GLN A 6 -6.10 -6.40 3.66
CA GLN A 6 -6.79 -5.58 2.66
C GLN A 6 -7.67 -4.51 3.33
N LYS A 7 -8.51 -4.91 4.28
CA LYS A 7 -9.35 -3.97 5.05
C LYS A 7 -8.54 -2.90 5.78
N ALA A 8 -7.37 -3.25 6.31
CA ALA A 8 -6.53 -2.30 7.02
C ALA A 8 -6.02 -1.19 6.08
N ILE A 9 -5.59 -1.54 4.86
CA ILE A 9 -5.22 -0.55 3.84
C ILE A 9 -6.45 0.28 3.42
N GLU A 10 -7.58 -0.38 3.15
CA GLU A 10 -8.82 0.27 2.71
C GLU A 10 -9.37 1.26 3.75
N HIS A 11 -9.22 0.97 5.04
CA HIS A 11 -9.61 1.86 6.13
C HIS A 11 -8.90 3.21 6.08
N HIS A 12 -7.65 3.23 5.61
CA HIS A 12 -6.81 4.42 5.49
C HIS A 12 -6.76 4.98 4.07
N ASN A 13 -7.55 4.44 3.13
CA ASN A 13 -7.44 4.73 1.69
C ASN A 13 -7.55 6.22 1.36
N ALA A 14 -8.46 6.95 2.01
CA ALA A 14 -8.61 8.39 1.77
C ALA A 14 -7.33 9.17 2.12
N ALA A 15 -6.73 8.87 3.28
CA ALA A 15 -5.48 9.50 3.69
C ALA A 15 -4.33 9.13 2.74
N LEU A 16 -4.23 7.85 2.36
CA LEU A 16 -3.23 7.36 1.41
C LEU A 16 -3.32 8.07 0.05
N MET A 17 -4.55 8.31 -0.44
CA MET A 17 -4.77 9.04 -1.71
C MET A 17 -4.23 10.48 -1.67
N ASP A 18 -4.31 11.14 -0.51
CA ASP A 18 -4.03 12.56 -0.36
C ASP A 18 -2.59 12.86 0.05
N SER A 19 -1.94 11.97 0.80
CA SER A 19 -0.59 12.20 1.33
C SER A 19 0.51 11.51 0.53
N MET A 20 0.26 10.38 -0.12
CA MET A 20 1.32 9.62 -0.79
C MET A 20 1.69 10.18 -2.16
N ASP A 21 2.97 10.07 -2.50
CA ASP A 21 3.42 10.05 -3.89
C ASP A 21 3.67 8.59 -4.33
N PRO A 22 2.92 8.07 -5.32
CA PRO A 22 3.03 6.69 -5.74
C PRO A 22 4.39 6.38 -6.37
N LEU A 23 5.08 7.36 -6.96
CA LEU A 23 6.41 7.15 -7.55
C LEU A 23 7.44 6.89 -6.44
N VAL A 24 7.42 7.72 -5.40
CA VAL A 24 8.31 7.57 -4.24
C VAL A 24 8.06 6.25 -3.52
N VAL A 25 6.79 5.86 -3.38
CA VAL A 25 6.42 4.58 -2.77
C VAL A 25 6.95 3.42 -3.62
N MET A 26 6.74 3.45 -4.95
CA MET A 26 7.21 2.40 -5.87
C MET A 26 8.73 2.21 -5.88
N ASP A 27 9.50 3.27 -5.64
CA ASP A 27 10.95 3.22 -5.55
C ASP A 27 11.43 2.61 -4.23
N ASN A 28 10.63 2.71 -3.16
CA ASN A 28 10.91 2.14 -1.85
C ASN A 28 10.33 0.73 -1.62
N LEU A 29 9.47 0.26 -2.53
CA LEU A 29 8.95 -1.11 -2.49
C LEU A 29 10.07 -2.15 -2.63
N ARG A 30 9.88 -3.29 -1.95
CA ARG A 30 10.76 -4.45 -2.07
C ARG A 30 10.89 -4.88 -3.54
N ALA A 31 12.10 -5.28 -3.93
CA ALA A 31 12.35 -5.81 -5.27
C ALA A 31 11.43 -7.00 -5.58
N GLY A 32 10.91 -7.05 -6.81
CA GLY A 32 10.00 -8.12 -7.26
C GLY A 32 8.54 -7.97 -6.82
N LEU A 33 8.22 -7.02 -5.93
CA LEU A 33 6.82 -6.80 -5.53
C LEU A 33 5.97 -6.21 -6.67
N LEU A 34 6.55 -5.26 -7.42
CA LEU A 34 6.00 -4.78 -8.68
C LEU A 34 6.94 -5.18 -9.83
N SER A 35 6.35 -5.69 -10.89
CA SER A 35 7.03 -5.88 -12.18
C SER A 35 7.32 -4.54 -12.84
N LEU A 36 8.26 -4.53 -13.78
CA LEU A 36 8.57 -3.34 -14.58
C LEU A 36 7.34 -2.84 -15.34
N VAL A 37 6.57 -3.75 -15.93
CA VAL A 37 5.33 -3.43 -16.67
C VAL A 37 4.30 -2.74 -15.78
N GLU A 38 4.11 -3.20 -14.54
CA GLU A 38 3.19 -2.54 -13.60
C GLU A 38 3.68 -1.15 -13.19
N LYS A 39 4.99 -0.98 -12.98
CA LYS A 39 5.58 0.33 -12.66
C LYS A 39 5.40 1.32 -13.80
N GLU A 40 5.65 0.89 -15.04
CA GLU A 40 5.44 1.69 -16.25
C GLU A 40 3.95 2.02 -16.43
N PHE A 41 3.07 1.04 -16.27
CA PHE A 41 1.62 1.25 -16.37
C PHE A 41 1.11 2.32 -15.40
N ILE A 42 1.53 2.29 -14.13
CA ILE A 42 1.16 3.32 -13.14
C ILE A 42 1.73 4.69 -13.55
N LYS A 43 2.96 4.75 -14.05
CA LYS A 43 3.62 6.01 -14.44
C LYS A 43 2.94 6.68 -15.64
N GLU A 44 2.57 5.89 -16.64
CA GLU A 44 2.18 6.40 -17.96
C GLU A 44 0.66 6.48 -18.16
N SER A 45 -0.13 5.61 -17.51
CA SER A 45 -1.57 5.48 -17.82
C SER A 45 -2.46 6.46 -17.06
N TYR A 46 -1.90 7.20 -16.10
CA TYR A 46 -2.67 8.08 -15.21
C TYR A 46 -2.07 9.47 -15.12
N THR A 47 -2.95 10.47 -15.13
CA THR A 47 -2.56 11.89 -15.19
C THR A 47 -2.48 12.53 -13.82
N THR A 48 -3.28 12.06 -12.86
CA THR A 48 -3.29 12.59 -11.50
C THR A 48 -2.55 11.70 -10.51
N ARG A 49 -1.95 12.31 -9.49
CA ARG A 49 -1.34 11.58 -8.36
C ARG A 49 -2.32 10.63 -7.69
N ARG A 50 -3.57 11.08 -7.53
CA ARG A 50 -4.63 10.31 -6.87
C ARG A 50 -5.01 9.06 -7.65
N GLU A 51 -5.13 9.14 -8.97
CA GLU A 51 -5.36 7.97 -9.83
C GLU A 51 -4.21 6.96 -9.73
N ARG A 52 -2.96 7.45 -9.76
CA ARG A 52 -1.78 6.60 -9.60
C ARG A 52 -1.72 5.91 -8.24
N ASN A 53 -2.04 6.62 -7.16
CA ASN A 53 -2.15 6.03 -5.83
C ASN A 53 -3.23 4.95 -5.79
N ARG A 54 -4.40 5.22 -6.38
CA ARG A 54 -5.50 4.25 -6.46
C ARG A 54 -5.07 3.00 -7.21
N GLU A 55 -4.39 3.14 -8.34
CA GLU A 55 -3.92 1.99 -9.11
C GLU A 55 -2.83 1.22 -8.36
N LEU A 56 -1.85 1.91 -7.77
CA LEU A 56 -0.80 1.27 -6.97
C LEU A 56 -1.40 0.39 -5.87
N ILE A 57 -2.35 0.93 -5.11
CA ILE A 57 -3.04 0.16 -4.06
C ILE A 57 -3.82 -1.01 -4.67
N SER A 58 -4.58 -0.77 -5.74
CA SER A 58 -5.34 -1.81 -6.45
C SER A 58 -4.45 -2.98 -6.89
N ILE A 59 -3.27 -2.70 -7.45
CA ILE A 59 -2.29 -3.72 -7.85
C ILE A 59 -1.77 -4.47 -6.63
N LEU A 60 -1.36 -3.76 -5.57
CA LEU A 60 -0.84 -4.37 -4.34
C LEU A 60 -1.86 -5.31 -3.67
N LEU A 61 -3.14 -4.93 -3.63
CA LEU A 61 -4.21 -5.76 -3.05
C LEU A 61 -4.42 -7.08 -3.82
N ARG A 62 -4.10 -7.10 -5.12
CA ARG A 62 -4.21 -8.28 -6.00
C ARG A 62 -2.95 -9.14 -6.02
N LYS A 63 -1.86 -8.72 -5.36
CA LYS A 63 -0.63 -9.52 -5.30
C LYS A 63 -0.83 -10.80 -4.50
N ARG A 64 -0.11 -11.84 -4.96
CA ARG A 64 -0.02 -13.12 -4.27
C ARG A 64 0.53 -12.91 -2.87
N GLU A 65 0.00 -13.66 -1.92
CA GLU A 65 0.37 -13.53 -0.50
C GLU A 65 1.83 -13.89 -0.25
N GLU A 66 2.40 -14.83 -1.01
CA GLU A 66 3.82 -15.22 -0.96
C GLU A 66 4.80 -14.06 -1.22
N LEU A 67 4.33 -12.97 -1.85
CA LEU A 67 5.13 -11.76 -2.09
C LEU A 67 5.07 -10.78 -0.93
N GLU A 68 4.33 -11.09 0.14
CA GLU A 68 4.13 -10.25 1.33
C GLU A 68 3.80 -8.78 0.98
N PRO A 69 2.78 -8.54 0.13
CA PRO A 69 2.51 -7.20 -0.41
C PRO A 69 2.14 -6.16 0.64
N PHE A 70 1.54 -6.60 1.75
CA PHE A 70 1.15 -5.72 2.85
C PHE A 70 2.38 -5.24 3.61
N GLU A 71 3.25 -6.18 3.99
CA GLU A 71 4.50 -5.94 4.68
C GLU A 71 5.42 -5.08 3.83
N GLY A 72 5.59 -5.44 2.55
CA GLY A 72 6.39 -4.66 1.60
C GLY A 72 5.87 -3.24 1.40
N PHE A 73 4.55 -3.03 1.44
CA PHE A 73 3.94 -1.70 1.37
C PHE A 73 4.18 -0.88 2.64
N VAL A 74 3.94 -1.46 3.81
CA VAL A 74 4.19 -0.81 5.11
C VAL A 74 5.67 -0.46 5.29
N GLU A 75 6.57 -1.37 4.93
CA GLU A 75 8.02 -1.13 4.93
C GLU A 75 8.42 0.02 4.00
N ALA A 76 7.79 0.11 2.82
CA ALA A 76 8.07 1.19 1.87
C ALA A 76 7.65 2.55 2.45
N LEU A 77 6.45 2.65 3.05
CA LEU A 77 5.98 3.87 3.68
C LEU A 77 6.91 4.35 4.81
N LYS A 78 7.39 3.42 5.63
CA LYS A 78 8.33 3.72 6.73
C LYS A 78 9.67 4.31 6.27
N LYS A 79 10.05 4.11 5.00
CA LYS A 79 11.31 4.60 4.43
C LYS A 79 11.22 6.00 3.83
N ILE A 80 10.01 6.56 3.68
CA ILE A 80 9.81 7.84 2.99
C ILE A 80 10.14 9.02 3.92
N ASP A 81 9.34 9.18 4.99
CA ASP A 81 9.52 10.20 6.03
C ASP A 81 8.72 9.81 7.30
N ASP A 82 8.84 10.62 8.36
CA ASP A 82 8.17 10.38 9.64
C ASP A 82 6.63 10.36 9.53
N SER A 83 6.04 11.17 8.65
CA SER A 83 4.58 11.23 8.47
C SER A 83 4.06 9.94 7.84
N HIS A 84 4.77 9.42 6.85
CA HIS A 84 4.47 8.13 6.22
C HIS A 84 4.76 6.96 7.17
N ALA A 85 5.78 7.06 8.02
CA ALA A 85 6.05 6.07 9.06
C ALA A 85 4.89 5.98 10.08
N ILE A 86 4.37 7.13 10.55
CA ILE A 86 3.19 7.18 11.43
C ILE A 86 1.97 6.55 10.74
N MET A 87 1.78 6.81 9.45
CA MET A 87 0.71 6.21 8.66
C MET A 87 0.85 4.69 8.55
N ALA A 88 2.07 4.19 8.31
CA ALA A 88 2.35 2.76 8.28
C ALA A 88 2.04 2.09 9.62
N GLU A 89 2.41 2.72 10.74
CA GLU A 89 2.06 2.24 12.09
C GLU A 89 0.54 2.24 12.33
N ALA A 90 -0.18 3.25 11.83
CA ALA A 90 -1.64 3.30 11.93
C ALA A 90 -2.30 2.14 11.15
N ILE A 91 -1.80 1.82 9.96
CA ILE A 91 -2.26 0.67 9.16
C ILE A 91 -1.99 -0.64 9.91
N LEU A 92 -0.79 -0.83 10.45
CA LEU A 92 -0.44 -2.01 11.25
C LEU A 92 -1.35 -2.18 12.47
N LYS A 93 -1.61 -1.09 13.20
CA LYS A 93 -2.49 -1.10 14.37
C LYS A 93 -3.93 -1.47 13.98
N THR A 94 -4.42 -0.96 12.86
CA THR A 94 -5.74 -1.33 12.32
C THR A 94 -5.80 -2.81 11.96
N TYR A 95 -4.76 -3.36 11.32
CA TYR A 95 -4.67 -4.80 11.04
C TYR A 95 -4.71 -5.64 12.32
N VAL A 96 -3.90 -5.29 13.33
CA VAL A 96 -3.89 -5.96 14.64
C VAL A 96 -5.28 -5.94 15.30
N CYS A 97 -6.00 -4.83 15.18
CA CYS A 97 -7.37 -4.72 15.69
C CYS A 97 -8.33 -5.68 14.98
N PHE A 98 -8.22 -5.83 13.66
CA PHE A 98 -9.08 -6.73 12.89
C PHE A 98 -8.82 -8.21 13.18
N ILE A 99 -7.58 -8.61 13.43
CA ILE A 99 -7.27 -10.00 13.82
C ILE A 99 -7.63 -10.28 15.29
N ALA A 100 -7.56 -9.29 16.18
CA ALA A 100 -7.92 -9.46 17.59
C ALA A 100 -9.44 -9.50 17.81
N HIS A 101 -10.20 -8.85 16.92
CA HIS A 101 -11.65 -8.80 16.95
C HIS A 101 -12.24 -9.29 15.61
N PRO A 102 -12.08 -10.59 15.28
CA PRO A 102 -12.68 -11.14 14.07
C PRO A 102 -14.20 -10.99 14.20
N LYS A 103 -14.81 -10.23 13.28
CA LYS A 103 -16.28 -10.16 13.24
C LYS A 103 -16.82 -11.57 12.98
N PRO A 104 -17.85 -12.02 13.72
CA PRO A 104 -18.48 -13.32 13.55
C PRO A 104 -19.07 -13.51 12.15
#